data_AF-A0A4W6E6Q0-F1
#
_entry.id   AF-A0A4W6E6Q0-F1
#
_cell.length_a   1.000
_cell.length_b   1.000
_cell.length_c   1.000
_cell.angle_alpha   90.00
_cell.angle_beta   90.00
_cell.angle_gamma   90.00
#
_symmetry.space_group_name_H-M   'P 1'
#
loop_
_entity.id
_entity.type
_entity.pdbx_description
1 polymer ?
#
loop_
_entity_poly.entity_id
_entity_poly.type
_entity_poly.pdbx_seq_one_letter_code
_entity_poly.pdbx_strand_id
1 'polypeptide(L)' 'MVGYCPICGKPVYFGEKKRSLGRDYHPLCLKCQRCNRQLTAGQHAEYDEKPYCSYCYLKMFGPRGFSPSPSSSSQ' A
#
# COMPACT_ATOMS: atom_id res chain seq x y z
N MET A 1 -1.64 22.05 9.42
CA MET A 1 -1.18 20.76 9.97
C MET A 1 -0.46 20.00 8.88
N VAL A 2 0.79 19.63 9.12
CA VAL A 2 1.57 18.76 8.23
C VAL A 2 1.28 17.31 8.62
N GLY A 3 0.97 16.46 7.64
CA GLY A 3 0.83 15.02 7.85
C GLY A 3 2.20 14.35 7.84
N TYR A 4 2.37 13.23 8.53
CA TYR A 4 3.61 12.45 8.50
C TYR A 4 3.35 11.10 7.84
N CYS A 5 4.25 10.70 6.94
CA CYS A 5 4.10 9.44 6.24
C CYS A 5 4.46 8.28 7.17
N PRO A 6 3.56 7.30 7.41
CA PRO A 6 3.83 6.17 8.30
C PRO A 6 4.87 5.18 7.71
N ILE A 7 5.22 5.33 6.42
CA ILE A 7 6.18 4.45 5.73
C ILE A 7 7.63 4.91 5.94
N CYS A 8 7.88 6.22 5.87
CA CYS A 8 9.23 6.78 5.96
C CYS A 8 9.43 7.74 7.13
N GLY A 9 8.37 8.10 7.86
CA GLY A 9 8.41 9.04 8.98
C GLY A 9 8.66 10.51 8.59
N LYS A 10 8.65 10.83 7.29
CA LYS A 10 8.92 12.20 6.79
C LYS A 10 7.64 13.04 6.68
N PRO A 11 7.75 14.38 6.81
CA PRO A 11 6.63 15.30 6.63
C PRO A 11 6.14 15.29 5.18
N VAL A 12 4.83 15.14 5.00
CA VAL A 12 4.16 15.13 3.70
C VAL A 12 3.58 16.52 3.43
N TYR A 13 4.10 17.19 2.41
CA TYR A 13 3.64 18.52 2.02
C TYR A 13 2.41 18.48 1.11
N PHE A 14 1.72 19.61 0.97
CA PHE A 14 0.47 19.69 0.20
C PHE A 14 0.60 19.25 -1.27
N GLY A 15 1.75 19.50 -1.91
CA GLY A 15 1.96 19.15 -3.32
C GLY A 15 2.07 17.65 -3.61
N GLU A 16 2.49 16.86 -2.62
CA GLU A 16 2.73 15.42 -2.72
C GLU A 16 1.85 14.61 -1.75
N LYS A 17 0.98 15.29 -1.00
CA LYS A 17 0.04 14.68 -0.08
C LYS A 17 -0.96 13.80 -0.82
N LYS A 18 -0.89 12.50 -0.57
CA LYS A 18 -1.93 11.54 -0.96
C LYS A 18 -2.80 11.22 0.26
N ARG A 19 -4.02 11.77 0.27
CA ARG A 19 -5.02 11.45 1.29
C ARG A 19 -5.66 10.10 0.96
N SER A 20 -5.53 9.12 1.86
CA SER A 20 -6.14 7.80 1.69
C SER A 20 -6.46 7.19 3.04
N LEU A 21 -7.64 6.59 3.20
CA LEU A 21 -8.09 5.97 4.47
C LEU A 21 -7.92 6.89 5.70
N GLY A 22 -7.97 8.21 5.49
CA GLY A 22 -7.76 9.21 6.55
C GLY A 22 -6.31 9.52 6.90
N ARG A 23 -5.32 8.90 6.25
CA ARG A 23 -3.87 9.12 6.45
C ARG A 23 -3.21 9.78 5.23
N ASP A 24 -2.05 10.40 5.45
CA ASP A 24 -1.26 11.06 4.41
C ASP A 24 -0.06 10.19 4.01
N TYR A 25 0.08 9.94 2.70
CA TYR A 25 1.17 9.15 2.14
C TYR A 25 1.90 9.91 1.03
N HIS A 26 3.18 9.60 0.81
CA HIS A 26 3.90 10.08 -0.37
C HIS A 26 3.50 9.27 -1.62
N PRO A 27 3.55 9.88 -2.82
CA PRO A 27 3.28 9.19 -4.08
C PRO A 27 4.24 8.02 -4.33
N LEU A 28 5.47 8.10 -3.81
CA LEU A 28 6.51 7.06 -3.93
C LEU A 28 6.47 6.02 -2.79
N CYS A 29 5.92 6.38 -1.62
CA CYS A 29 5.80 5.50 -0.47
C CYS A 29 4.54 4.63 -0.53
N LEU A 30 3.48 5.10 -1.20
CA LEU A 30 2.21 4.38 -1.32
C LEU A 30 2.32 3.20 -2.30
N LYS A 31 2.94 2.12 -1.85
CA LYS A 31 3.11 0.88 -2.61
C LYS A 31 2.90 -0.34 -1.71
N CYS A 32 2.51 -1.45 -2.32
CA CYS A 32 2.19 -2.67 -1.58
C CYS A 32 3.42 -3.19 -0.82
N GLN A 33 3.30 -3.45 0.48
CA GLN A 33 4.45 -3.94 1.24
C GLN A 33 4.88 -5.38 0.88
N ARG A 34 4.00 -6.13 0.20
CA ARG A 34 4.27 -7.51 -0.21
C ARG A 34 4.89 -7.64 -1.60
N CYS A 35 4.33 -6.97 -2.59
CA CYS A 35 4.75 -7.06 -3.99
C CYS A 35 5.38 -5.76 -4.51
N ASN A 36 5.50 -4.73 -3.68
CA ASN A 36 6.06 -3.42 -4.01
C ASN A 36 5.41 -2.72 -5.20
N ARG A 37 4.22 -3.17 -5.62
CA ARG A 37 3.43 -2.58 -6.70
C ARG A 37 2.90 -1.21 -6.28
N GLN A 38 2.97 -0.25 -7.20
CA GLN A 38 2.44 1.08 -7.03
C GLN A 38 0.92 1.02 -6.74
N LEU A 39 0.50 1.65 -5.65
CA LEU A 39 -0.90 1.69 -5.23
C LEU A 39 -1.49 3.06 -5.51
N THR A 40 -2.80 3.08 -5.74
CA THR A 40 -3.54 4.32 -5.95
C THR A 40 -4.18 4.76 -4.63
N ALA A 41 -4.11 6.05 -4.33
CA ALA A 41 -4.79 6.63 -3.17
C ALA A 41 -6.31 6.41 -3.30
N GLY A 42 -6.93 5.84 -2.27
CA GLY A 42 -8.35 5.46 -2.26
C GLY A 42 -8.68 4.12 -2.92
N GLN A 43 -7.72 3.43 -3.55
CA GLN A 43 -7.91 2.13 -4.23
C GLN A 43 -6.88 1.10 -3.74
N HIS A 44 -6.80 0.92 -2.42
CA HIS A 44 -5.99 -0.12 -1.78
C HIS A 44 -6.56 -0.46 -0.40
N ALA A 45 -6.04 -1.53 0.21
CA ALA A 45 -6.40 -1.96 1.55
C ALA A 45 -5.27 -1.62 2.53
N GLU A 46 -5.63 -1.36 3.79
CA GLU A 46 -4.68 -1.21 4.90
C GLU A 46 -4.83 -2.41 5.84
N TYR A 47 -3.70 -2.97 6.27
CA TYR A 47 -3.67 -4.04 7.28
C TYR A 47 -2.46 -3.81 8.18
N ASP A 48 -2.63 -3.85 9.50
CA ASP A 48 -1.54 -3.64 10.45
C ASP A 48 -0.75 -2.34 10.17
N GLU A 49 -1.48 -1.26 9.89
CA GLU A 49 -0.93 0.06 9.53
C GLU A 49 -0.02 0.07 8.27
N LYS A 50 -0.10 -0.98 7.44
CA LYS A 50 0.68 -1.13 6.21
C LYS A 50 -0.24 -1.22 4.99
N PRO A 51 0.12 -0.55 3.88
CA PRO A 51 -0.67 -0.57 2.66
C PRO A 51 -0.43 -1.85 1.86
N TYR A 52 -1.52 -2.50 1.44
CA TYR A 52 -1.53 -3.70 0.61
C TYR A 52 -2.43 -3.50 -0.61
N CYS A 53 -2.04 -4.07 -1.76
CA CYS A 53 -2.95 -4.12 -2.91
C CYS A 53 -4.12 -5.05 -2.60
N SER A 54 -5.27 -4.81 -3.23
CA SER A 54 -6.46 -5.65 -3.12
C SER A 54 -6.10 -7.13 -3.33
N TYR A 55 -5.26 -7.42 -4.33
CA TYR A 55 -4.79 -8.77 -4.59
C TYR A 55 -4.02 -9.43 -3.43
N CYS A 56 -2.98 -8.78 -2.89
CA CYS A 56 -2.19 -9.34 -1.78
C CYS A 56 -3.01 -9.39 -0.49
N TYR A 57 -3.85 -8.38 -0.25
CA TYR A 57 -4.75 -8.34 0.89
C TYR A 57 -5.73 -9.52 0.84
N LEU A 58 -6.42 -9.75 -0.28
CA LEU A 58 -7.31 -10.91 -0.45
C LEU A 58 -6.55 -12.25 -0.44
N LYS A 59 -5.32 -12.31 -0.95
CA LYS A 59 -4.52 -13.56 -0.89
C LYS A 59 -4.19 -13.96 0.56
N MET A 60 -3.82 -13.00 1.42
CA MET A 60 -3.39 -13.30 2.79
C MET A 60 -4.53 -13.29 3.81
N PHE A 61 -5.48 -12.34 3.66
CA PHE A 61 -6.59 -12.11 4.59
C PHE A 61 -7.96 -12.43 4.00
N GLY A 62 -8.04 -12.78 2.71
CA GLY A 62 -9.30 -13.16 2.06
C GLY A 62 -9.67 -14.62 2.29
N PRO A 63 -10.88 -15.03 1.85
CA PRO A 63 -11.40 -16.37 2.08
C PRO A 63 -10.54 -17.44 1.40
N ARG A 64 -10.36 -18.58 2.09
CA ARG A 64 -9.57 -19.74 1.66
C ARG A 64 -10.04 -20.23 0.29
N GLY A 65 -9.27 -19.93 -0.76
CA GLY A 65 -9.58 -20.29 -2.14
C GLY A 65 -8.75 -19.54 -3.20
N PHE A 66 -8.07 -18.46 -2.82
CA PHE A 66 -7.18 -17.74 -3.72
C PHE A 66 -5.80 -18.44 -3.79
N SER A 67 -5.57 -19.24 -4.84
CA SER A 67 -4.27 -19.84 -5.17
C SER A 67 -3.57 -19.06 -6.29
N PRO A 68 -2.97 -17.90 -6.03
CA PRO A 68 -2.11 -17.29 -7.04
C PRO A 68 -0.74 -17.95 -6.99
N SER A 69 -0.54 -18.79 -8.00
CA SER A 69 0.67 -19.51 -8.37
C SER A 69 1.90 -18.58 -8.31
N PRO A 70 3.07 -19.07 -7.87
CA PRO A 70 4.28 -18.28 -7.83
C PRO A 70 4.78 -18.01 -9.24
N SER A 71 4.67 -16.78 -9.72
CA SER A 71 5.59 -16.34 -10.78
C SER A 71 6.92 -16.03 -10.10
N SER A 72 7.71 -17.08 -9.94
CA SER A 72 9.16 -16.97 -9.99
C SER A 72 9.57 -16.54 -11.41
N SER A 73 10.75 -15.94 -11.52
CA SER A 73 11.47 -15.53 -12.72
C SER A 73 11.22 -14.08 -13.17
N SER A 74 12.24 -13.25 -13.42
CA SER A 74 13.59 -13.59 -13.87
C SER A 74 14.62 -12.56 -13.38
N GLN A 75 15.84 -13.07 -13.18
CA GLN A 75 17.17 -12.45 -13.24
C GLN A 75 17.25 -10.98 -13.66
#